data_AF-I3EF84-F1
#
_entry.id   AF-I3EF84-F1
#
_cell.length_a   1.000
_cell.length_b   1.000
_cell.length_c   1.000
_cell.angle_alpha   90.00
_cell.angle_beta   90.00
_cell.angle_gamma   90.00
#
_symmetry.space_group_name_H-M   'P 1'
#
loop_
_entity.id
_entity.type
_entity.pdbx_description
1 polymer ?
#
loop_
_entity_poly.entity_id
_entity_poly.type
_entity_poly.pdbx_seq_one_letter_code
_entity_poly.pdbx_strand_id
1 'polypeptide(L)'
;MRVYWIFQVMIITELYARIGLDELKSLHKLTYTDTEGNTLVINPEGPLNLTRGYIYHKNGYVYNKRLFSHEIDINYALTTENNSSTAYTHKRKKKNDTVHSYTSNKANTDQEYEKLRRYTVDYHNKLIQMFGLNDIYVTIEAGRFDSFIRFMKYPPVKAYSNYILAALLLLSEGVDVPIQCIQSDNDYNLILTDTDVSYEYFTVSLYVPGYNPSNSKYEDILQSEAKSIIEFFIRHRDSSFLKKGRVLAEPVDHNGFKNGNFMDSVQFLIQAYVFEFIDNGTDVEGFITAVFELLNDQLGIKMNKNSSPTNPKK
;
A
#
# COMPACT_ATOMS: atom_id res chain seq x y z
N MET A 1 11.70 34.03 -24.68
CA MET A 1 10.44 33.26 -24.61
C MET A 1 10.64 31.75 -24.64
N ARG A 2 11.36 31.16 -25.62
CA ARG A 2 11.56 29.69 -25.71
C ARG A 2 12.27 29.05 -24.51
N VAL A 3 13.25 29.73 -23.91
CA VAL A 3 14.02 29.23 -22.76
C VAL A 3 13.16 29.13 -21.48
N TYR A 4 12.20 30.05 -21.30
CA TYR A 4 11.28 30.02 -20.16
C TYR A 4 10.34 28.80 -20.20
N TRP A 5 9.89 28.42 -21.40
CA TRP A 5 9.11 27.20 -21.60
C TRP A 5 9.92 25.94 -21.30
N ILE A 6 11.22 25.92 -21.64
CA ILE A 6 12.10 24.80 -21.29
C ILE A 6 12.24 24.68 -19.77
N PHE A 7 12.45 25.79 -19.05
CA PHE A 7 12.49 25.76 -17.59
C PHE A 7 11.15 25.33 -16.97
N GLN A 8 10.01 25.80 -17.50
CA GLN A 8 8.71 25.35 -17.03
C GLN A 8 8.48 23.85 -17.29
N VAL A 9 8.87 23.35 -18.47
CA VAL A 9 8.79 21.92 -18.77
C VAL A 9 9.74 21.12 -17.89
N MET A 10 10.96 21.60 -17.63
CA MET A 10 11.91 20.93 -16.73
C MET A 10 11.40 20.89 -15.29
N ILE A 11 10.81 21.98 -14.79
CA ILE A 11 10.19 22.03 -13.46
C ILE A 11 8.96 21.11 -13.41
N ILE A 12 8.14 21.06 -14.46
CA ILE A 12 7.01 20.12 -14.55
C ILE A 12 7.53 18.68 -14.59
N THR A 13 8.61 18.39 -15.32
CA THR A 13 9.20 17.05 -15.32
C THR A 13 9.82 16.72 -13.98
N GLU A 14 10.46 17.64 -13.26
CA GLU A 14 10.98 17.38 -11.91
C GLU A 14 9.86 17.21 -10.87
N LEU A 15 8.72 17.88 -11.05
CA LEU A 15 7.54 17.77 -10.18
C LEU A 15 6.66 16.54 -10.48
N TYR A 16 6.79 15.94 -11.68
CA TYR A 16 5.99 14.80 -12.14
C TYR A 16 6.83 13.59 -12.58
N ALA A 17 8.16 13.64 -12.46
CA ALA A 17 9.04 12.53 -12.79
C ALA A 17 8.96 11.47 -11.70
N ARG A 18 8.04 10.54 -11.88
CA ARG A 18 8.08 9.25 -11.19
C ARG A 18 9.33 8.50 -11.61
N ILE A 19 9.84 7.67 -10.70
CA ILE A 19 10.98 6.78 -10.91
C ILE A 19 10.83 6.01 -12.22
N GLY A 20 11.83 6.20 -13.09
CA GLY A 20 11.91 5.52 -14.38
C GLY A 20 12.37 4.06 -14.25
N LEU A 21 12.18 3.28 -15.32
CA LEU A 21 12.62 1.88 -15.34
C LEU A 21 14.15 1.76 -15.19
N ASP A 22 14.92 2.67 -15.78
CA ASP A 22 16.38 2.63 -15.70
C ASP A 22 16.90 2.97 -14.29
N GLU A 23 16.23 3.89 -13.61
CA GLU A 23 16.50 4.22 -12.21
C GLU A 23 16.17 3.02 -11.30
N LEU A 24 14.99 2.40 -11.46
CA LEU A 24 14.65 1.15 -10.74
C LEU A 24 15.67 0.03 -10.97
N LYS A 25 16.12 -0.16 -12.21
CA LYS A 25 17.16 -1.15 -12.54
C LYS A 25 18.50 -0.84 -11.87
N SER A 26 18.83 0.44 -11.69
CA SER A 26 20.03 0.85 -10.97
C SER A 26 19.90 0.56 -9.48
N LEU A 27 18.72 0.79 -8.90
CA LEU A 27 18.42 0.53 -7.49
C LEU A 27 18.41 -0.97 -7.16
N HIS A 28 18.09 -1.85 -8.12
CA HIS A 28 18.28 -3.29 -7.94
C HIS A 28 19.74 -3.73 -7.75
N LYS A 29 20.71 -2.88 -8.08
CA LYS A 29 22.14 -3.14 -7.88
C LYS A 29 22.64 -2.69 -6.51
N LEU A 30 21.76 -2.14 -5.67
CA LEU A 30 22.11 -1.80 -4.30
C LEU A 30 22.56 -3.04 -3.55
N THR A 31 23.74 -2.92 -2.94
CA THR A 31 24.36 -3.95 -2.12
C THR A 31 24.27 -3.54 -0.66
N TYR A 32 23.76 -4.43 0.17
CA TYR A 32 23.71 -4.28 1.62
C TYR A 32 24.76 -5.20 2.23
N THR A 33 25.35 -4.82 3.35
CA THR A 33 26.27 -5.71 4.07
C THR A 33 25.58 -6.14 5.35
N ASP A 34 25.47 -7.44 5.58
CA ASP A 34 24.95 -7.97 6.84
C ASP A 34 25.99 -7.84 7.97
N THR A 35 25.61 -8.23 9.17
CA THR A 35 26.46 -8.14 10.36
C THR A 35 27.65 -9.10 10.33
N GLU A 36 27.61 -10.12 9.47
CA GLU A 36 28.69 -11.09 9.25
C GLU A 36 29.64 -10.66 8.13
N GLY A 37 29.36 -9.52 7.47
CA GLY A 37 30.16 -9.00 6.36
C GLY A 37 29.76 -9.56 5.00
N ASN A 38 28.65 -10.32 4.90
CA ASN A 38 28.16 -10.83 3.63
C ASN A 38 27.45 -9.73 2.86
N THR A 39 27.72 -9.66 1.56
CA THR A 39 27.03 -8.76 0.65
C THR A 39 25.68 -9.36 0.25
N LEU A 40 24.60 -8.74 0.69
CA LEU A 40 23.22 -9.02 0.30
C LEU A 40 22.84 -8.16 -0.91
N VAL A 41 22.10 -8.76 -1.84
CA VAL A 41 21.54 -8.10 -3.01
C VAL A 41 20.05 -8.38 -3.10
N ILE A 42 19.31 -7.46 -3.71
CA ILE A 42 17.88 -7.62 -3.90
C ILE A 42 17.63 -8.78 -4.87
N ASN A 43 16.84 -9.76 -4.45
CA ASN A 43 16.43 -10.85 -5.33
C ASN A 43 15.46 -10.30 -6.40
N PRO A 44 15.82 -10.32 -7.70
CA PRO A 44 14.94 -9.81 -8.76
C PRO A 44 13.65 -10.64 -8.90
N GLU A 45 13.64 -11.89 -8.47
CA GLU A 45 12.43 -12.73 -8.45
C GLU A 45 11.63 -12.59 -7.16
N GLY A 46 12.15 -11.81 -6.20
CA GLY A 46 11.55 -11.60 -4.89
C GLY A 46 10.48 -10.48 -4.86
N PRO A 47 9.76 -10.36 -3.74
CA PRO A 47 8.69 -9.37 -3.56
C PRO A 47 9.19 -7.93 -3.43
N LEU A 48 10.47 -7.75 -3.09
CA LEU A 48 11.13 -6.45 -3.03
C LEU A 48 11.53 -5.91 -4.42
N ASN A 49 11.24 -6.66 -5.49
CA ASN A 49 11.41 -6.20 -6.85
C ASN A 49 10.38 -5.10 -7.19
N LEU A 50 10.80 -3.85 -7.11
CA LEU A 50 9.97 -2.67 -7.38
C LEU A 50 9.56 -2.51 -8.85
N THR A 51 10.19 -3.24 -9.79
CA THR A 51 9.74 -3.22 -11.19
C THR A 51 8.35 -3.83 -11.38
N ARG A 52 7.89 -4.69 -10.45
CA ARG A 52 6.50 -5.21 -10.48
C ARG A 52 5.48 -4.09 -10.36
N GLY A 53 5.65 -3.20 -9.37
CA GLY A 53 4.78 -2.04 -9.21
C GLY A 53 4.79 -1.12 -10.43
N TYR A 54 5.96 -0.92 -11.05
CA TYR A 54 6.08 -0.18 -12.32
C TYR A 54 5.27 -0.85 -13.45
N ILE A 55 5.36 -2.17 -13.59
CA ILE A 55 4.60 -2.93 -14.59
C ILE A 55 3.10 -2.82 -14.32
N TYR A 56 2.66 -2.98 -13.07
CA TYR A 56 1.25 -2.85 -12.69
C TYR A 56 0.70 -1.46 -13.02
N HIS A 57 1.49 -0.42 -12.75
CA HIS A 57 1.14 0.96 -13.10
C HIS A 57 1.04 1.15 -14.62
N LYS A 58 2.10 0.79 -15.37
CA LYS A 58 2.14 1.00 -16.82
C LYS A 58 1.09 0.23 -17.60
N ASN A 59 0.72 -0.96 -17.12
CA ASN A 59 -0.32 -1.78 -17.73
C ASN A 59 -1.73 -1.51 -17.16
N GLY A 60 -1.86 -0.56 -16.22
CA GLY A 60 -3.14 -0.15 -15.68
C GLY A 60 -3.87 -1.23 -14.87
N TYR A 61 -3.14 -2.11 -14.17
CA TYR A 61 -3.76 -3.24 -13.47
C TYR A 61 -4.66 -2.77 -12.33
N VAL A 62 -4.18 -1.85 -11.50
CA VAL A 62 -4.98 -1.25 -10.43
C VAL A 62 -6.16 -0.45 -11.01
N TYR A 63 -5.94 0.26 -12.12
CA TYR A 63 -7.00 0.96 -12.84
C TYR A 63 -8.12 0.00 -13.25
N ASN A 64 -7.75 -1.10 -13.92
CA ASN A 64 -8.71 -2.10 -14.36
C ASN A 64 -9.43 -2.77 -13.19
N LYS A 65 -8.70 -3.12 -12.12
CA LYS A 65 -9.32 -3.68 -10.91
C LYS A 65 -10.30 -2.69 -10.26
N ARG A 66 -9.99 -1.39 -10.18
CA ARG A 66 -10.92 -0.40 -9.61
C ARG A 66 -12.14 -0.14 -10.48
N LEU A 67 -12.03 -0.27 -11.80
CA LEU A 67 -13.12 0.07 -12.72
C LEU A 67 -13.99 -1.12 -13.12
N PHE A 68 -13.45 -2.33 -13.14
CA PHE A 68 -14.08 -3.48 -13.81
C PHE A 68 -14.21 -4.74 -12.94
N SER A 69 -13.74 -4.74 -11.69
CA SER A 69 -13.94 -5.89 -10.79
C SER A 69 -15.42 -6.04 -10.45
N HIS A 70 -15.95 -7.25 -10.59
CA HIS A 70 -17.37 -7.53 -10.38
C HIS A 70 -17.77 -7.51 -8.90
N GLU A 71 -16.80 -7.45 -8.00
CA GLU A 71 -16.99 -7.31 -6.56
C GLU A 71 -17.34 -5.87 -6.15
N ILE A 72 -17.04 -4.89 -7.01
CA ILE A 72 -17.24 -3.47 -6.73
C ILE A 72 -18.61 -3.03 -7.27
N ASP A 73 -19.44 -2.53 -6.36
CA ASP A 73 -20.70 -1.87 -6.67
C ASP A 73 -20.42 -0.43 -7.12
N ILE A 74 -20.48 -0.20 -8.43
CA ILE A 74 -20.19 1.09 -9.03
C ILE A 74 -21.42 2.01 -8.92
N ASN A 75 -21.25 3.14 -8.25
CA ASN A 75 -22.37 4.06 -8.00
C ASN A 75 -22.67 4.92 -9.23
N TYR A 76 -23.78 4.62 -9.92
CA TYR A 76 -24.31 5.46 -11.00
C TYR A 76 -25.54 6.25 -10.55
N ALA A 77 -25.56 7.54 -10.87
CA ALA A 77 -26.77 8.36 -10.81
C ALA A 77 -27.37 8.49 -12.21
N LEU A 78 -28.67 8.21 -12.32
CA LEU A 78 -29.44 8.46 -13.52
C LEU A 78 -30.08 9.85 -13.41
N THR A 79 -29.82 10.73 -14.38
CA THR A 79 -30.46 12.04 -14.46
C THR A 79 -31.15 12.21 -15.79
N THR A 80 -32.35 12.78 -15.80
CA THR A 80 -33.09 13.11 -17.02
C THR A 80 -32.84 14.56 -17.40
N GLU A 81 -32.49 14.82 -18.65
CA GLU A 81 -32.42 16.19 -19.17
C GLU A 81 -33.82 16.66 -19.56
N ASN A 82 -34.34 17.67 -18.86
CA ASN A 82 -35.54 18.48 -19.14
C ASN A 82 -36.64 17.83 -20.01
N ASN A 83 -37.75 17.41 -19.37
CA ASN A 83 -39.10 17.17 -19.94
C ASN A 83 -39.26 16.38 -21.26
N SER A 84 -38.18 15.92 -21.89
CA SER A 84 -38.21 14.96 -22.99
C SER A 84 -37.97 13.59 -22.40
N SER A 85 -38.97 12.73 -22.47
CA SER A 85 -39.05 11.41 -21.82
C SER A 85 -38.03 10.38 -22.36
N THR A 86 -36.99 10.80 -23.06
CA THR A 86 -36.10 9.92 -23.84
C THR A 86 -34.61 10.21 -23.70
N ALA A 87 -34.18 11.25 -22.98
CA ALA A 87 -32.75 11.55 -22.78
C ALA A 87 -32.31 11.26 -21.34
N TYR A 88 -31.59 10.15 -21.16
CA TYR A 88 -30.99 9.76 -19.89
C TYR A 88 -29.49 10.01 -19.90
N THR A 89 -29.00 10.74 -18.91
CA THR A 89 -27.57 10.94 -18.67
C THR A 89 -27.15 10.13 -17.45
N HIS A 90 -26.12 9.30 -17.61
CA HIS A 90 -25.53 8.53 -16.53
C HIS A 90 -24.33 9.28 -15.94
N LYS A 91 -24.37 9.58 -14.64
CA LYS A 91 -23.27 10.22 -13.92
C LYS A 91 -22.76 9.30 -12.82
N ARG A 92 -21.54 8.76 -12.96
CA ARG A 92 -20.91 7.96 -11.91
C ARG A 92 -20.51 8.85 -10.73
N LYS A 93 -20.91 8.48 -9.52
CA LYS A 93 -20.45 9.07 -8.26
C LYS A 93 -19.30 8.24 -7.70
N LYS A 94 -18.11 8.37 -8.29
CA LYS A 94 -16.91 7.55 -8.01
C LYS A 94 -16.53 7.44 -6.52
N LYS A 95 -16.77 8.51 -5.74
CA LYS A 95 -16.50 8.54 -4.29
C LYS A 95 -17.43 7.64 -3.47
N ASN A 96 -18.54 7.20 -4.07
CA ASN A 96 -19.58 6.39 -3.44
C ASN A 96 -19.54 4.93 -3.93
N ASP A 97 -18.49 4.52 -4.66
CA ASP A 97 -18.30 3.12 -4.99
C ASP A 97 -18.15 2.32 -3.68
N THR A 98 -18.83 1.18 -3.59
CA THR A 98 -18.78 0.28 -2.44
C THR A 98 -18.47 -1.13 -2.90
N VAL A 99 -18.30 -2.07 -1.97
CA VAL A 99 -18.20 -3.49 -2.30
C VAL A 99 -19.58 -4.12 -2.15
N HIS A 100 -19.92 -5.04 -3.05
CA HIS A 100 -21.14 -5.82 -2.91
C HIS A 100 -21.14 -6.59 -1.57
N SER A 101 -22.25 -6.53 -0.85
CA SER A 101 -22.36 -7.19 0.44
C SER A 101 -22.31 -8.71 0.28
N TYR A 102 -21.53 -9.35 1.13
CA TYR A 102 -21.53 -10.80 1.25
C TYR A 102 -22.72 -11.24 2.10
N THR A 103 -23.54 -12.14 1.55
CA THR A 103 -24.52 -12.91 2.32
C THR A 103 -24.01 -14.34 2.49
N SER A 104 -23.83 -14.77 3.75
CA SER A 104 -23.38 -16.13 4.05
C SER A 104 -24.41 -17.13 3.58
N ASN A 105 -24.03 -18.06 2.72
CA ASN A 105 -24.86 -19.20 2.44
C ASN A 105 -24.65 -20.25 3.55
N LYS A 106 -25.53 -20.27 4.55
CA LYS A 106 -25.44 -21.21 5.70
C LYS A 106 -25.48 -22.69 5.28
N ALA A 107 -25.83 -23.00 4.03
CA ALA A 107 -25.81 -24.35 3.48
C ALA A 107 -24.41 -24.80 3.03
N ASN A 108 -23.45 -23.89 2.89
CA ASN A 108 -22.09 -24.24 2.48
C ASN A 108 -21.24 -24.66 3.69
N THR A 109 -20.73 -25.88 3.67
CA THR A 109 -19.90 -26.43 4.74
C THR A 109 -18.40 -26.24 4.53
N ASP A 110 -17.97 -25.73 3.37
CA ASP A 110 -16.56 -25.47 3.10
C ASP A 110 -16.09 -24.18 3.80
N GLN A 111 -15.43 -24.37 4.94
CA GLN A 111 -14.92 -23.27 5.76
C GLN A 111 -13.85 -22.43 5.04
N GLU A 112 -13.00 -23.05 4.22
CA GLU A 112 -11.91 -22.35 3.51
C GLU A 112 -12.48 -21.50 2.37
N TYR A 113 -13.48 -22.03 1.65
CA TYR A 113 -14.21 -21.26 0.66
C TYR A 113 -14.92 -20.05 1.27
N GLU A 114 -15.59 -20.21 2.42
CA GLU A 114 -16.25 -19.08 3.09
C GLU A 114 -15.25 -18.05 3.66
N LYS A 115 -14.05 -18.48 4.08
CA LYS A 115 -12.96 -17.55 4.43
C LYS A 115 -12.50 -16.76 3.22
N LEU A 116 -12.29 -17.40 2.07
CA LEU A 116 -11.89 -16.75 0.83
C LEU A 116 -12.93 -15.73 0.37
N ARG A 117 -14.23 -16.04 0.49
CA ARG A 117 -15.31 -15.08 0.13
C ARG A 117 -15.32 -13.85 1.03
N ARG A 118 -15.17 -14.02 2.35
CA ARG A 118 -15.06 -12.88 3.29
C ARG A 118 -13.83 -12.04 2.99
N TYR A 119 -12.69 -12.70 2.77
CA TYR A 119 -11.46 -12.03 2.35
C TYR A 119 -11.65 -11.23 1.07
N THR A 120 -12.33 -11.78 0.06
CA THR A 120 -12.56 -11.11 -1.22
C THR A 120 -13.32 -9.79 -1.04
N VAL A 121 -14.33 -9.76 -0.17
CA VAL A 121 -15.06 -8.53 0.17
C VAL A 121 -14.18 -7.53 0.92
N ASP A 122 -13.47 -8.01 1.94
CA ASP A 122 -12.56 -7.15 2.72
C ASP A 122 -11.46 -6.56 1.82
N TYR A 123 -10.87 -7.38 0.95
CA TYR A 123 -9.84 -7.00 -0.01
C TYR A 123 -10.32 -5.88 -0.93
N HIS A 124 -11.47 -6.01 -1.57
CA HIS A 124 -11.99 -4.98 -2.46
C HIS A 124 -12.33 -3.69 -1.72
N ASN A 125 -12.71 -3.77 -0.44
CA ASN A 125 -12.89 -2.58 0.39
C ASN A 125 -11.54 -1.89 0.61
N LYS A 126 -10.47 -2.65 0.90
CA LYS A 126 -9.10 -2.09 1.01
C LYS A 126 -8.60 -1.54 -0.31
N LEU A 127 -8.91 -2.17 -1.43
CA LEU A 127 -8.57 -1.66 -2.76
C LEU A 127 -9.20 -0.28 -2.99
N ILE A 128 -10.47 -0.06 -2.63
CA ILE A 128 -11.15 1.25 -2.72
C ILE A 128 -10.52 2.29 -1.78
N GLN A 129 -10.15 1.86 -0.56
CA GLN A 129 -9.53 2.74 0.44
C GLN A 129 -8.11 3.15 0.01
N MET A 130 -7.29 2.22 -0.46
CA MET A 130 -5.90 2.49 -0.87
C MET A 130 -5.84 3.21 -2.22
N PHE A 131 -6.77 2.94 -3.13
CA PHE A 131 -6.78 3.48 -4.49
C PHE A 131 -8.12 4.17 -4.79
N GLY A 132 -8.14 5.47 -4.51
CA GLY A 132 -9.25 6.36 -4.85
C GLY A 132 -9.38 6.58 -6.36
N LEU A 133 -10.53 7.11 -6.76
CA LEU A 133 -10.79 7.54 -8.12
C LEU A 133 -10.97 9.05 -8.15
N ASN A 134 -10.10 9.74 -8.89
CA ASN A 134 -10.35 11.10 -9.33
C ASN A 134 -11.06 11.08 -10.69
N ASP A 135 -11.46 12.23 -11.23
CA ASP A 135 -12.34 12.29 -12.40
C ASP A 135 -11.80 11.58 -13.66
N ILE A 136 -10.50 11.29 -13.73
CA ILE A 136 -9.87 10.75 -14.94
C ILE A 136 -8.95 9.54 -14.67
N TYR A 137 -8.49 9.33 -13.43
CA TYR A 137 -7.48 8.31 -13.11
C TYR A 137 -7.61 7.75 -11.68
N VAL A 138 -7.05 6.57 -11.47
CA VAL A 138 -6.86 5.97 -10.14
C VAL A 138 -5.67 6.64 -9.45
N THR A 139 -5.83 6.97 -8.18
CA THR A 139 -4.81 7.65 -7.37
C THR A 139 -4.86 7.20 -5.92
N ILE A 140 -3.72 7.20 -5.24
CA ILE A 140 -3.67 7.06 -3.79
C ILE A 140 -4.15 8.33 -3.06
N GLU A 141 -4.16 9.48 -3.76
CA GLU A 141 -4.66 10.78 -3.27
C GLU A 141 -6.19 10.84 -3.25
N ALA A 142 -6.78 10.10 -2.32
CA ALA A 142 -8.23 9.94 -2.25
C ALA A 142 -9.00 11.20 -1.80
N GLY A 143 -8.35 12.15 -1.14
CA GLY A 143 -8.99 13.35 -0.59
C GLY A 143 -10.01 13.07 0.53
N ARG A 144 -10.00 11.87 1.12
CA ARG A 144 -10.80 11.52 2.30
C ARG A 144 -10.04 11.87 3.57
N PHE A 145 -10.76 12.38 4.55
CA PHE A 145 -10.17 12.96 5.75
C PHE A 145 -9.57 11.92 6.70
N ASP A 146 -9.89 10.64 6.58
CA ASP A 146 -9.35 9.55 7.40
C ASP A 146 -8.51 8.56 6.58
N SER A 147 -8.11 8.98 5.37
CA SER A 147 -7.41 8.14 4.39
C SER A 147 -6.01 7.72 4.81
N PHE A 148 -5.61 6.54 4.34
CA PHE A 148 -4.28 6.01 4.58
C PHE A 148 -3.17 6.94 4.07
N ILE A 149 -3.33 7.56 2.90
CA ILE A 149 -2.35 8.50 2.37
C ILE A 149 -2.18 9.74 3.25
N ARG A 150 -3.27 10.24 3.85
CA ARG A 150 -3.23 11.39 4.76
C ARG A 150 -2.46 11.04 6.02
N PHE A 151 -2.73 9.86 6.60
CA PHE A 151 -1.97 9.32 7.72
C PHE A 151 -0.48 9.23 7.37
N MET A 152 -0.14 8.59 6.25
CA MET A 152 1.25 8.37 5.83
C MET A 152 2.02 9.67 5.52
N LYS A 153 1.32 10.73 5.07
CA LYS A 153 1.93 12.05 4.78
C LYS A 153 1.94 13.00 5.97
N TYR A 154 1.27 12.68 7.08
CA TYR A 154 1.26 13.52 8.28
C TYR A 154 2.69 13.60 8.85
N PRO A 155 3.28 14.80 9.10
CA PRO A 155 4.72 14.91 9.35
C PRO A 155 5.26 14.01 10.48
N PRO A 156 4.58 13.85 11.64
CA PRO A 156 5.00 12.90 12.67
C PRO A 156 5.04 11.44 12.23
N VAL A 157 4.20 11.04 11.27
CA VAL A 157 4.11 9.68 10.73
C VAL A 157 5.00 9.50 9.51
N LYS A 158 5.18 10.56 8.70
CA LYS A 158 5.96 10.55 7.45
C LYS A 158 7.39 10.04 7.67
N ALA A 159 7.99 10.40 8.80
CA ALA A 159 9.32 9.92 9.20
C ALA A 159 9.44 8.39 9.28
N TYR A 160 8.31 7.69 9.52
CA TYR A 160 8.23 6.24 9.67
C TYR A 160 7.47 5.55 8.53
N SER A 161 7.10 6.29 7.48
CA SER A 161 6.34 5.76 6.34
C SER A 161 7.03 4.55 5.69
N ASN A 162 8.35 4.57 5.57
CA ASN A 162 9.14 3.44 5.06
C ASN A 162 9.02 2.19 5.93
N TYR A 163 9.06 2.31 7.26
CA TYR A 163 8.86 1.17 8.17
C TYR A 163 7.43 0.63 8.13
N ILE A 164 6.43 1.51 8.00
CA ILE A 164 5.03 1.08 7.86
C ILE A 164 4.87 0.28 6.55
N LEU A 165 5.37 0.80 5.43
CA LEU A 165 5.31 0.08 4.15
C LEU A 165 6.08 -1.24 4.20
N ALA A 166 7.26 -1.25 4.83
CA ALA A 166 8.08 -2.44 5.00
C ALA A 166 7.35 -3.52 5.81
N ALA A 167 6.75 -3.14 6.94
CA ALA A 167 5.96 -4.04 7.76
C ALA A 167 4.77 -4.64 6.98
N LEU A 168 4.04 -3.83 6.20
CA LEU A 168 2.95 -4.32 5.37
C LEU A 168 3.43 -5.26 4.25
N LEU A 169 4.57 -4.97 3.61
CA LEU A 169 5.17 -5.87 2.62
C LEU A 169 5.53 -7.21 3.26
N LEU A 170 6.19 -7.19 4.41
CA LEU A 170 6.61 -8.40 5.12
C LEU A 170 5.42 -9.23 5.61
N LEU A 171 4.39 -8.60 6.15
CA LEU A 171 3.12 -9.26 6.49
C LEU A 171 2.47 -9.90 5.25
N SER A 172 2.55 -9.25 4.09
CA SER A 172 2.02 -9.82 2.84
C SER A 172 2.76 -11.09 2.39
N GLU A 173 4.03 -11.22 2.78
CA GLU A 173 4.86 -12.40 2.51
C GLU A 173 4.78 -13.46 3.63
N GLY A 174 3.95 -13.24 4.65
CA GLY A 174 3.74 -14.15 5.77
C GLY A 174 4.78 -14.06 6.88
N VAL A 175 5.57 -12.99 6.93
CA VAL A 175 6.50 -12.71 8.03
C VAL A 175 5.74 -12.05 9.18
N ASP A 176 5.91 -12.56 10.41
CA ASP A 176 5.17 -12.11 11.60
C ASP A 176 5.80 -10.85 12.23
N VAL A 177 5.64 -9.71 11.56
CA VAL A 177 6.16 -8.43 12.05
C VAL A 177 5.33 -7.89 13.24
N PRO A 178 5.94 -7.52 14.38
CA PRO A 178 5.28 -6.96 15.57
C PRO A 178 4.75 -5.52 15.37
N ILE A 179 3.84 -5.33 14.41
CA ILE A 179 3.10 -4.08 14.20
C ILE A 179 1.68 -4.23 14.71
N GLN A 180 1.18 -3.25 15.47
CA GLN A 180 -0.17 -3.30 16.03
C GLN A 180 -0.78 -1.93 16.28
N CYS A 181 -2.11 -1.86 16.19
CA CYS A 181 -2.89 -0.70 16.60
C CYS A 181 -3.40 -0.93 18.03
N ILE A 182 -2.89 -0.16 19.00
CA ILE A 182 -3.26 -0.27 20.41
C ILE A 182 -4.15 0.91 20.80
N GLN A 183 -5.22 0.62 21.55
CA GLN A 183 -6.00 1.64 22.22
C GLN A 183 -5.46 1.86 23.64
N SER A 184 -5.10 3.10 23.94
CA SER A 184 -4.68 3.52 25.29
C SER A 184 -5.59 4.66 25.74
N ASP A 185 -6.41 4.42 26.76
CA ASP A 185 -7.47 5.33 27.22
C ASP A 185 -8.41 5.75 26.07
N ASN A 186 -8.19 6.95 25.52
CA ASN A 186 -8.94 7.56 24.42
C ASN A 186 -8.11 7.77 23.14
N ASP A 187 -6.83 7.39 23.16
CA ASP A 187 -5.91 7.50 22.03
C ASP A 187 -5.75 6.14 21.34
N TYR A 188 -5.47 6.18 20.04
CA TYR A 188 -5.17 5.03 19.22
C TYR A 188 -3.79 5.22 18.64
N ASN A 189 -2.88 4.32 18.97
CA ASN A 189 -1.49 4.40 18.54
C ASN A 189 -1.15 3.22 17.62
N LEU A 190 -0.35 3.48 16.60
CA LEU A 190 0.33 2.47 15.81
C LEU A 190 1.73 2.30 16.39
N ILE A 191 2.05 1.06 16.77
CA ILE A 191 3.34 0.71 17.38
C ILE A 191 3.99 -0.38 16.52
N LEU A 192 5.30 -0.23 16.29
CA LEU A 192 6.16 -1.24 15.69
C LEU A 192 7.34 -1.50 16.61
N THR A 193 7.55 -2.75 17.00
CA THR A 193 8.68 -3.17 17.84
C THR A 193 9.52 -4.24 17.14
N ASP A 194 10.69 -4.52 17.72
CA ASP A 194 11.43 -5.76 17.44
C ASP A 194 10.66 -7.00 17.95
N THR A 195 11.14 -8.19 17.60
CA THR A 195 10.54 -9.48 17.99
C THR A 195 10.47 -9.70 19.49
N ASP A 196 11.48 -9.21 20.22
CA ASP A 196 11.61 -9.39 21.66
C ASP A 196 10.88 -8.30 22.45
N VAL A 197 10.26 -7.33 21.76
CA VAL A 197 9.60 -6.15 22.35
C VAL A 197 10.57 -5.36 23.26
N SER A 198 11.86 -5.42 22.95
CA SER A 198 12.95 -4.77 23.65
C SER A 198 13.29 -3.40 23.07
N TYR A 199 12.95 -3.19 21.79
CA TYR A 199 13.19 -1.99 21.03
C TYR A 199 11.94 -1.57 20.27
N GLU A 200 11.59 -0.30 20.39
CA GLU A 200 10.49 0.31 19.64
C GLU A 200 11.06 1.07 18.44
N TYR A 201 10.66 0.66 17.25
CA TYR A 201 10.96 1.40 16.01
C TYR A 201 10.23 2.73 15.99
N PHE A 202 8.94 2.71 16.33
CA PHE A 202 8.15 3.91 16.54
C PHE A 202 6.84 3.63 17.30
N THR A 203 6.33 4.68 17.92
CA THR A 203 4.93 4.85 18.31
C THR A 203 4.42 6.15 17.71
N VAL A 204 3.31 6.08 16.98
CA VAL A 204 2.65 7.26 16.40
C VAL A 204 1.15 7.22 16.64
N SER A 205 0.54 8.39 16.91
CA SER A 205 -0.91 8.49 17.03
C SER A 205 -1.59 8.31 15.66
N LEU A 206 -2.69 7.56 15.65
CA LEU A 206 -3.61 7.41 14.52
C LEU A 206 -4.55 8.62 14.38
N TYR A 207 -4.46 9.61 15.26
CA TYR A 207 -5.18 10.85 15.12
C TYR A 207 -4.35 11.88 14.33
N VAL A 208 -4.97 12.47 13.32
CA VAL A 208 -4.35 13.51 12.49
C VAL A 208 -5.20 14.78 12.57
N PRO A 209 -4.61 15.94 12.92
CA PRO A 209 -5.32 17.20 12.98
C PRO A 209 -5.89 17.57 11.61
N GLY A 210 -7.16 17.97 11.55
CA GLY A 210 -7.71 18.68 10.40
C GLY A 210 -9.22 18.85 10.42
N TYR A 211 -9.77 19.28 9.29
CA TYR A 211 -11.18 19.63 9.19
C TYR A 211 -12.06 18.38 9.04
N ASN A 212 -13.02 18.20 9.96
CA ASN A 212 -14.03 17.17 9.88
C ASN A 212 -15.29 17.73 9.19
N PRO A 213 -15.63 17.27 7.97
CA PRO A 213 -16.80 17.77 7.25
C PRO A 213 -18.13 17.40 7.92
N SER A 214 -18.15 16.38 8.80
CA SER A 214 -19.36 15.88 9.46
C SER A 214 -19.87 16.84 10.54
N ASN A 215 -18.97 17.53 11.24
CA ASN A 215 -19.30 18.46 12.33
C ASN A 215 -18.80 19.90 12.07
N SER A 216 -18.14 20.14 10.93
CA SER A 216 -17.60 21.43 10.49
C SER A 216 -16.56 22.04 11.45
N LYS A 217 -15.77 21.22 12.15
CA LYS A 217 -14.74 21.66 13.09
C LYS A 217 -13.34 21.16 12.72
N TYR A 218 -12.33 21.89 13.18
CA TYR A 218 -10.95 21.40 13.22
C TYR A 218 -10.75 20.62 14.51
N GLU A 219 -10.37 19.36 14.36
CA GLU A 219 -10.12 18.45 15.48
C GLU A 219 -9.10 17.38 15.07
N ASP A 220 -8.72 16.58 16.04
CA ASP A 220 -7.91 15.38 15.83
C ASP A 220 -8.82 14.28 15.30
N ILE A 221 -8.58 13.85 14.06
CA ILE A 221 -9.44 12.88 13.38
C ILE A 221 -8.76 11.52 13.36
N LEU A 222 -9.44 10.51 13.91
CA LEU A 222 -9.01 9.12 13.84
C LEU A 222 -8.93 8.68 12.37
N GLN A 223 -7.74 8.26 11.94
CA GLN A 223 -7.50 7.75 10.59
C GLN A 223 -8.00 6.30 10.49
N SER A 224 -9.33 6.14 10.43
CA SER A 224 -10.00 4.84 10.50
C SER A 224 -9.68 3.93 9.32
N GLU A 225 -9.50 4.48 8.11
CA GLU A 225 -9.06 3.71 6.94
C GLU A 225 -7.63 3.18 7.15
N ALA A 226 -6.71 4.01 7.66
CA ALA A 226 -5.34 3.62 7.93
C ALA A 226 -5.27 2.43 8.90
N LYS A 227 -5.95 2.55 10.05
CA LYS A 227 -6.08 1.47 11.03
C LYS A 227 -6.64 0.20 10.37
N SER A 228 -7.74 0.34 9.64
CA SER A 228 -8.43 -0.78 9.02
C SER A 228 -7.63 -1.47 7.91
N ILE A 229 -6.70 -0.76 7.25
CA ILE A 229 -5.75 -1.33 6.29
C ILE A 229 -4.67 -2.12 7.01
N ILE A 230 -4.05 -1.55 8.03
CA ILE A 230 -2.97 -2.21 8.79
C ILE A 230 -3.50 -3.51 9.43
N GLU A 231 -4.65 -3.46 10.10
CA GLU A 231 -5.29 -4.63 10.70
C GLU A 231 -5.65 -5.71 9.68
N PHE A 232 -5.96 -5.32 8.44
CA PHE A 232 -6.25 -6.27 7.36
C PHE A 232 -5.00 -7.08 6.97
N PHE A 233 -3.85 -6.43 6.81
CA PHE A 233 -2.58 -7.12 6.54
C PHE A 233 -2.19 -8.05 7.71
N ILE A 234 -2.31 -7.58 8.95
CA ILE A 234 -2.03 -8.40 10.15
C ILE A 234 -2.92 -9.64 10.18
N ARG A 235 -4.22 -9.48 9.94
CA ARG A 235 -5.21 -10.56 9.96
C ARG A 235 -4.94 -11.62 8.90
N HIS A 236 -4.50 -11.20 7.71
CA HIS A 236 -4.41 -12.09 6.55
C HIS A 236 -3.02 -12.63 6.25
N ARG A 237 -1.99 -12.26 7.03
CA ARG A 237 -0.60 -12.72 6.86
C ARG A 237 -0.43 -14.23 6.63
N ASP A 238 -1.22 -15.04 7.32
CA ASP A 238 -1.14 -16.51 7.28
C ASP A 238 -2.25 -17.21 6.49
N SER A 239 -3.05 -16.46 5.72
CA SER A 239 -4.20 -17.04 5.02
C SER A 239 -3.74 -18.10 4.00
N SER A 240 -4.33 -19.29 4.08
CA SER A 240 -3.97 -20.45 3.26
C SER A 240 -4.00 -20.15 1.76
N PHE A 241 -5.01 -19.42 1.28
CA PHE A 241 -5.22 -19.10 -0.13
C PHE A 241 -4.18 -18.13 -0.73
N LEU A 242 -3.36 -17.46 0.12
CA LEU A 242 -2.25 -16.61 -0.28
C LEU A 242 -0.92 -17.36 -0.40
N LYS A 243 -0.83 -18.58 0.16
CA LYS A 243 0.42 -19.37 0.18
C LYS A 243 0.78 -19.86 -1.21
N LYS A 244 2.07 -20.04 -1.47
CA LYS A 244 2.60 -20.52 -2.77
C LYS A 244 1.82 -21.73 -3.31
N GLY A 245 1.44 -21.66 -4.59
CA GLY A 245 0.67 -22.71 -5.27
C GLY A 245 -0.82 -22.74 -4.96
N ARG A 246 -1.35 -21.73 -4.26
CA ARG A 246 -2.78 -21.57 -3.97
C ARG A 246 -3.41 -20.51 -4.87
N VAL A 247 -4.73 -20.36 -4.76
CA VAL A 247 -5.57 -19.66 -5.74
C VAL A 247 -5.19 -18.20 -5.98
N LEU A 248 -4.70 -17.48 -4.96
CA LEU A 248 -4.29 -16.08 -5.07
C LEU A 248 -2.76 -15.90 -5.07
N ALA A 249 -1.99 -16.99 -5.11
CA ALA A 249 -0.53 -16.89 -5.10
C ALA A 249 0.01 -16.30 -6.39
N GLU A 250 1.22 -15.74 -6.32
CA GLU A 250 1.96 -15.30 -7.50
C GLU A 250 2.05 -16.43 -8.54
N PRO A 251 1.70 -16.16 -9.81
CA PRO A 251 1.67 -17.18 -10.84
C PRO A 251 3.09 -17.59 -11.24
N VAL A 252 3.31 -18.90 -11.40
CA VAL A 252 4.59 -19.48 -11.87
C VAL A 252 4.58 -19.80 -13.37
N ASP A 253 3.43 -19.66 -14.02
CA ASP A 253 3.26 -19.90 -15.43
C ASP A 253 2.30 -18.86 -16.06
N HIS A 254 2.31 -18.83 -17.39
CA HIS A 254 1.53 -17.87 -18.17
C HIS A 254 0.00 -18.08 -18.07
N ASN A 255 -0.47 -19.31 -17.83
CA ASN A 255 -1.91 -19.57 -17.67
C ASN A 255 -2.40 -19.04 -16.32
N GLY A 256 -1.61 -19.24 -15.26
CA GLY A 256 -1.81 -18.63 -13.96
C GLY A 256 -1.79 -17.11 -14.06
N PHE A 257 -0.84 -16.53 -14.79
CA PHE A 257 -0.81 -15.09 -14.97
C PHE A 257 -2.06 -14.55 -15.69
N LYS A 258 -2.52 -15.24 -16.75
CA LYS A 258 -3.71 -14.87 -17.50
C LYS A 258 -5.01 -14.95 -16.71
N ASN A 259 -5.08 -15.77 -15.66
CA ASN A 259 -6.28 -15.84 -14.83
C ASN A 259 -6.47 -14.58 -13.96
N GLY A 260 -5.38 -13.87 -13.64
CA GLY A 260 -5.41 -12.63 -12.89
C GLY A 260 -5.73 -12.75 -11.39
N ASN A 261 -5.89 -13.96 -10.84
CA ASN A 261 -6.29 -14.16 -9.44
C ASN A 261 -5.30 -13.56 -8.44
N PHE A 262 -4.00 -13.51 -8.78
CA PHE A 262 -2.97 -12.90 -7.94
C PHE A 262 -3.20 -11.40 -7.71
N MET A 263 -4.00 -10.73 -8.57
CA MET A 263 -4.39 -9.34 -8.38
C MET A 263 -5.39 -9.14 -7.24
N ASP A 264 -5.87 -10.21 -6.63
CA ASP A 264 -6.65 -10.22 -5.38
C ASP A 264 -5.82 -10.61 -4.16
N SER A 265 -4.48 -10.59 -4.28
CA SER A 265 -3.59 -10.90 -3.17
C SER A 265 -3.13 -9.65 -2.40
N VAL A 266 -2.81 -9.81 -1.12
CA VAL A 266 -2.20 -8.74 -0.31
C VAL A 266 -0.85 -8.31 -0.87
N GLN A 267 -0.10 -9.22 -1.50
CA GLN A 267 1.18 -8.97 -2.16
C GLN A 267 1.01 -7.98 -3.32
N PHE A 268 0.06 -8.24 -4.22
CA PHE A 268 -0.24 -7.33 -5.32
C PHE A 268 -0.65 -5.94 -4.79
N LEU A 269 -1.51 -5.91 -3.78
CA LEU A 269 -2.04 -4.67 -3.21
C LEU A 269 -0.93 -3.77 -2.64
N ILE A 270 -0.03 -4.33 -1.81
CA ILE A 270 1.05 -3.54 -1.21
C ILE A 270 2.13 -3.19 -2.23
N GLN A 271 2.50 -4.10 -3.14
CA GLN A 271 3.49 -3.80 -4.19
C GLN A 271 3.03 -2.65 -5.10
N ALA A 272 1.75 -2.64 -5.47
CA ALA A 272 1.17 -1.55 -6.24
C ALA A 272 1.17 -0.24 -5.44
N TYR A 273 0.83 -0.29 -4.15
CA TYR A 273 0.73 0.91 -3.32
C TYR A 273 2.10 1.53 -3.02
N VAL A 274 3.10 0.70 -2.71
CA VAL A 274 4.49 1.12 -2.51
C VAL A 274 5.00 1.89 -3.73
N PHE A 275 4.76 1.37 -4.94
CA PHE A 275 5.17 2.05 -6.16
C PHE A 275 4.44 3.38 -6.41
N GLU A 276 3.17 3.49 -6.03
CA GLU A 276 2.43 4.75 -6.14
C GLU A 276 2.83 5.76 -5.05
N PHE A 277 3.33 5.30 -3.91
CA PHE A 277 3.71 6.14 -2.76
C PHE A 277 5.13 6.68 -2.86
N ILE A 278 6.08 5.84 -3.28
CA ILE A 278 7.50 6.17 -3.36
C ILE A 278 7.78 7.02 -4.61
N ASP A 279 8.42 8.17 -4.42
CA ASP A 279 8.53 9.20 -5.46
C ASP A 279 9.93 9.27 -6.10
N ASN A 280 10.98 8.94 -5.34
CA ASN A 280 12.38 9.10 -5.77
C ASN A 280 13.30 7.99 -5.22
N GLY A 281 14.53 7.92 -5.74
CA GLY A 281 15.53 6.92 -5.31
C GLY A 281 15.83 6.92 -3.80
N THR A 282 15.84 8.08 -3.12
CA THR A 282 16.07 8.16 -1.66
C THR A 282 14.95 7.46 -0.89
N ASP A 283 13.69 7.64 -1.31
CA ASP A 283 12.54 6.97 -0.71
C ASP A 283 12.61 5.45 -0.95
N VAL A 284 13.06 5.02 -2.13
CA VAL A 284 13.33 3.59 -2.41
C VAL A 284 14.39 3.02 -1.49
N GLU A 285 15.53 3.69 -1.34
CA GLU A 285 16.62 3.26 -0.47
C GLU A 285 16.15 3.15 1.00
N GLY A 286 15.39 4.15 1.47
CA GLY A 286 14.82 4.14 2.82
C GLY A 286 13.82 3.01 3.04
N PHE A 287 12.97 2.72 2.06
CA PHE A 287 12.04 1.59 2.10
C PHE A 287 12.78 0.24 2.14
N ILE A 288 13.76 0.03 1.25
CA ILE A 288 14.55 -1.20 1.22
C ILE A 288 15.32 -1.38 2.54
N THR A 289 15.92 -0.31 3.07
CA THR A 289 16.63 -0.34 4.35
C THR A 289 15.72 -0.78 5.48
N ALA A 290 14.50 -0.22 5.56
CA ALA A 290 13.51 -0.62 6.57
C ALA A 290 13.10 -2.09 6.44
N VAL A 291 12.95 -2.61 5.21
CA VAL A 291 12.68 -4.04 4.98
C VAL A 291 13.82 -4.92 5.50
N PHE A 292 15.08 -4.55 5.23
CA PHE A 292 16.24 -5.30 5.71
C PHE A 292 16.37 -5.27 7.23
N GLU A 293 16.20 -4.12 7.87
CA GLU A 293 16.25 -4.02 9.34
C GLU A 293 15.20 -4.89 9.99
N LEU A 294 13.94 -4.79 9.52
CA LEU A 294 12.85 -5.61 10.05
C LEU A 294 13.07 -7.10 9.79
N LEU A 295 13.58 -7.51 8.63
CA LEU A 295 13.89 -8.92 8.37
C LEU A 295 15.02 -9.45 9.25
N ASN A 296 16.07 -8.66 9.47
CA ASN A 296 17.19 -9.07 10.30
C ASN A 296 16.78 -9.28 11.76
N ASP A 297 15.91 -8.42 12.27
CA ASP A 297 15.29 -8.59 13.59
C ASP A 297 14.53 -9.91 13.68
N GLN A 298 13.72 -10.25 12.66
CA GLN A 298 12.99 -11.51 12.61
C GLN A 298 13.90 -12.74 12.56
N LEU A 299 15.09 -12.59 11.98
CA LEU A 299 16.10 -13.66 11.90
C LEU A 299 17.01 -13.71 13.15
N GLY A 300 16.87 -12.79 14.11
CA GLY A 300 17.72 -12.71 15.29
C GLY A 300 19.15 -12.22 15.00
N ILE A 301 19.35 -11.55 13.86
CA ILE A 301 20.64 -11.02 13.41
C ILE A 301 20.82 -9.60 14.00
N LYS A 302 21.57 -9.48 15.11
CA LYS A 302 21.73 -8.21 15.86
C LYS A 302 22.71 -7.25 15.18
N MET A 303 22.27 -6.04 14.83
CA MET A 303 23.11 -4.96 14.30
C MET A 303 23.92 -4.26 15.40
N ASN A 304 25.24 -4.15 15.21
CA ASN A 304 26.06 -3.17 15.94
C ASN A 304 26.08 -1.85 15.15
N LYS A 305 25.45 -0.82 15.69
CA LYS A 305 25.48 0.54 15.13
C LYS A 305 26.89 1.11 15.28
N ASN A 306 27.72 1.03 14.23
CA ASN A 306 28.99 1.75 14.21
C ASN A 306 28.69 3.26 14.11
N SER A 307 28.90 3.96 15.22
CA SER A 307 28.81 5.41 15.31
C SER A 307 29.98 6.07 14.56
N SER A 308 29.61 6.80 13.50
CA SER A 308 30.33 7.93 12.89
C SER A 308 31.62 7.66 12.08
N PRO A 309 31.84 8.42 10.99
CA PRO A 309 33.06 8.34 10.21
C PRO A 309 34.23 8.93 11.02
N THR A 310 35.20 8.09 11.37
CA THR A 310 36.52 8.59 11.77
C THR A 310 37.15 9.30 10.58
N ASN A 311 37.21 10.64 10.66
CA ASN A 311 38.08 11.45 9.82
C ASN A 311 39.47 10.82 9.75
N PRO A 312 40.03 10.54 8.55
CA PRO A 312 41.42 10.18 8.46
C PRO A 312 42.27 11.41 8.85
N LYS A 313 42.95 11.30 9.99
CA LYS A 313 44.07 12.17 10.33
C LYS A 313 45.31 11.65 9.62
N LYS A 314 45.96 12.59 8.90
CA LYS A 314 47.27 12.58 8.24
C LYS A 314 47.31 12.05 6.81
#